data_AF-A0A7Y8SRZ6-F1
#
_entry.id   AF-A0A7Y8SRZ6-F1
#
_cell.length_a   1.000
_cell.length_b   1.000
_cell.length_c   1.000
_cell.angle_alpha   90.00
_cell.angle_beta   90.00
_cell.angle_gamma   90.00
#
_symmetry.space_group_name_H-M   'P 1'
#
loop_
_entity.id
_entity.type
_entity.pdbx_description
1 polymer ?
#
loop_
_entity_poly.entity_id
_entity_poly.type
_entity_poly.pdbx_seq_one_letter_code
_entity_poly.pdbx_strand_id
1 'polypeptide(L)'
;MRDPARTIPRAVVIGTITVTLLYLAATAAVMLLVPAERLAQATAPFAEAARGLGPWGPHVIAAGALVATAGSLNGVIFIGGQMPMAVALDGLAHPALARRNAGRTPVAALLVSSVLGSLLLLSTVSRGFVSAFTFLTMMATLTVLAPLLVAAAAELRFSWRSAKGWAAIAALAGLYCFCAILGSGLEVIAWGLVLLLVGIPLYVWGRKRKAAALAE
;
A
#
# COMPACT_ATOMS: atom_id res chain seq x y z
N MET A 1 -19.08 12.95 -4.82
CA MET A 1 -18.18 13.78 -5.65
C MET A 1 -18.98 14.34 -6.83
N ARG A 2 -18.85 15.62 -7.17
CA ARG A 2 -19.65 16.27 -8.24
C ARG A 2 -19.08 16.07 -9.66
N ASP A 3 -17.76 15.90 -9.82
CA ASP A 3 -17.09 15.56 -11.08
C ASP A 3 -15.82 14.71 -10.84
N PRO A 4 -15.92 13.37 -10.86
CA PRO A 4 -14.78 12.49 -10.59
C PRO A 4 -13.63 12.64 -11.59
N ALA A 5 -13.94 12.89 -12.88
CA ALA A 5 -12.94 12.91 -13.95
C ALA A 5 -11.93 14.05 -13.79
N ARG A 6 -12.35 15.18 -13.20
CA ARG A 6 -11.47 16.32 -12.90
C ARG A 6 -10.99 16.34 -11.46
N THR A 7 -11.83 15.90 -10.52
CA THR A 7 -11.51 15.98 -9.09
C THR A 7 -10.43 14.97 -8.70
N ILE A 8 -10.50 13.74 -9.20
CA ILE A 8 -9.55 12.67 -8.80
C ILE A 8 -8.11 13.03 -9.21
N PRO A 9 -7.81 13.38 -10.48
CA PRO A 9 -6.43 13.69 -10.86
C PRO A 9 -5.86 14.89 -10.09
N ARG A 10 -6.67 15.94 -9.90
CA ARG A 10 -6.26 17.14 -9.15
C ARG A 10 -6.00 16.82 -7.67
N ALA A 11 -6.86 16.04 -7.05
CA ALA A 11 -6.70 15.63 -5.66
C ALA A 11 -5.43 14.80 -5.47
N VAL A 12 -5.12 13.89 -6.40
CA VAL A 12 -3.88 13.09 -6.35
C VAL A 12 -2.65 13.99 -6.50
N VAL A 13 -2.61 14.90 -7.48
CA VAL A 13 -1.43 15.78 -7.69
C VAL A 13 -1.21 16.72 -6.51
N ILE A 14 -2.26 17.43 -6.08
CA ILE A 14 -2.16 18.37 -4.94
C ILE A 14 -1.82 17.62 -3.66
N GLY A 15 -2.46 16.48 -3.43
CA GLY A 15 -2.18 15.63 -2.27
C GLY A 15 -0.73 15.19 -2.23
N THR A 16 -0.21 14.63 -3.33
CA THR A 16 1.18 14.16 -3.42
C THR A 16 2.18 15.30 -3.21
N ILE A 17 1.99 16.47 -3.83
CA ILE A 17 2.89 17.62 -3.65
C ILE A 17 2.86 18.07 -2.19
N THR A 18 1.68 18.18 -1.59
CA THR A 18 1.52 18.63 -0.19
C THR A 18 2.22 17.67 0.78
N VAL A 19 2.00 16.36 0.62
CA VAL A 19 2.66 15.34 1.46
C VAL A 19 4.18 15.36 1.26
N THR A 20 4.64 15.55 0.02
CA THR A 20 6.08 15.63 -0.28
C THR A 20 6.73 16.81 0.45
N LEU A 21 6.14 18.00 0.36
CA LEU A 21 6.65 19.19 1.07
C LEU A 21 6.64 18.99 2.58
N LEU A 22 5.58 18.40 3.13
CA LEU A 22 5.47 18.12 4.55
C LEU A 22 6.53 17.11 5.00
N TYR A 23 6.77 16.05 4.23
CA TYR A 23 7.80 15.05 4.54
C TYR A 23 9.20 15.64 4.51
N LEU A 24 9.51 16.46 3.50
CA LEU A 24 10.82 17.13 3.40
C LEU A 24 11.02 18.10 4.57
N ALA A 25 10.02 18.95 4.85
CA ALA A 25 10.10 19.91 5.95
C ALA A 25 10.24 19.20 7.31
N ALA A 26 9.43 18.18 7.57
CA ALA A 26 9.46 17.43 8.82
C ALA A 26 10.78 16.67 9.00
N THR A 27 11.29 16.02 7.95
CA THR A 27 12.57 15.31 7.99
C THR A 27 13.73 16.27 8.21
N ALA A 28 13.76 17.40 7.48
CA ALA A 28 14.77 18.42 7.65
C ALA A 28 14.76 18.99 9.08
N ALA A 29 13.57 19.26 9.65
CA ALA A 29 13.45 19.73 11.02
C ALA A 29 14.03 18.73 12.02
N VAL A 30 13.74 17.43 11.89
CA VAL A 30 14.31 16.40 12.78
C VAL A 30 15.83 16.33 12.66
N MET A 31 16.37 16.35 11.43
CA MET A 31 17.81 16.30 11.19
C MET A 31 18.56 17.55 11.72
N LEU A 32 17.90 18.71 11.74
CA LEU A 32 18.47 19.94 12.29
C LEU A 32 18.39 20.02 13.82
N LEU A 33 17.38 19.38 14.42
CA LEU A 33 17.13 19.45 15.87
C LEU A 33 17.84 18.35 16.67
N VAL A 34 18.13 17.19 16.06
CA VAL A 34 18.66 16.01 16.76
C VAL A 34 20.08 15.69 16.26
N PRO A 35 21.07 15.53 17.17
CA PRO A 35 22.42 15.09 16.78
C PRO A 35 22.39 13.77 16.00
N ALA A 36 23.24 13.64 14.99
CA ALA A 36 23.22 12.51 14.05
C ALA A 36 23.45 11.16 14.75
N GLU A 37 24.29 11.12 15.79
CA GLU A 37 24.60 9.91 16.56
C GLU A 37 23.38 9.42 17.34
N ARG A 38 22.60 10.36 17.89
CA ARG A 38 21.35 10.08 18.61
C ARG A 38 20.26 9.65 17.63
N LEU A 39 20.18 10.33 16.48
CA LEU A 39 19.20 10.04 15.45
C LEU A 39 19.37 8.63 14.86
N ALA A 40 20.63 8.19 14.67
CA ALA A 40 20.95 6.85 14.15
C ALA A 40 20.47 5.70 15.07
N GLN A 41 20.32 5.96 16.37
CA GLN A 41 19.85 4.98 17.35
C GLN A 41 18.38 5.19 17.76
N ALA A 42 17.74 6.26 17.30
CA ALA A 42 16.39 6.62 17.72
C ALA A 42 15.33 5.74 17.04
N THR A 43 14.55 5.02 17.85
CA THR A 43 13.37 4.27 17.38
C THR A 43 12.18 5.19 17.10
N ALA A 44 12.17 6.41 17.65
CA ALA A 44 11.14 7.42 17.44
C ALA A 44 11.75 8.81 17.19
N PRO A 45 12.30 9.06 15.98
CA PRO A 45 13.00 10.30 15.63
C PRO A 45 12.21 11.59 15.90
N PHE A 46 10.92 11.60 15.58
CA PHE A 46 10.05 12.77 15.79
C PHE A 46 9.78 13.04 17.28
N ALA A 47 9.64 11.98 18.08
CA ALA A 47 9.48 12.13 19.53
C ALA A 47 10.79 12.61 20.17
N GLU A 48 11.94 12.15 19.67
CA GLU A 48 13.26 12.61 20.11
C GLU A 48 13.48 14.10 19.77
N ALA A 49 13.12 14.53 18.56
CA ALA A 49 13.17 15.95 18.18
C ALA A 49 12.27 16.83 19.07
N ALA A 50 11.10 16.32 19.48
CA ALA A 50 10.18 17.03 20.35
C ALA A 50 10.67 17.18 21.80
N ARG A 51 11.76 16.52 22.21
CA ARG A 51 12.39 16.78 23.52
C ARG A 51 12.88 18.23 23.64
N GLY A 52 13.24 18.87 22.52
CA GLY A 52 13.60 20.29 22.49
C GLY A 52 12.47 21.23 22.91
N LEU A 53 11.21 20.78 22.87
CA LEU A 53 10.05 21.54 23.34
C LEU A 53 9.81 21.41 24.85
N GLY A 54 10.57 20.54 25.53
CA GLY A 54 10.44 20.21 26.94
C GLY A 54 9.99 18.77 27.20
N PRO A 55 9.90 18.35 28.47
CA PRO A 55 9.63 16.96 28.84
C PRO A 55 8.30 16.38 28.32
N TRP A 56 7.32 17.24 28.04
CA TRP A 56 5.99 16.87 27.56
C TRP A 56 5.93 16.64 26.04
N GLY A 57 6.89 17.17 25.27
CA GLY A 57 6.89 17.13 23.80
C GLY A 57 6.82 15.71 23.22
N PRO A 58 7.67 14.75 23.66
CA PRO A 58 7.64 13.38 23.16
C PRO A 58 6.28 12.68 23.37
N HIS A 59 5.62 12.94 24.51
CA HIS A 59 4.33 12.34 24.82
C HIS A 59 3.21 12.83 23.91
N VAL A 60 3.22 14.13 23.58
CA VAL A 60 2.25 14.71 22.63
C VAL A 60 2.43 14.12 21.23
N ILE A 61 3.68 14.02 20.76
CA ILE A 61 3.98 13.41 19.45
C ILE A 61 3.57 11.93 19.43
N ALA A 62 3.87 11.18 20.49
CA ALA A 62 3.48 9.78 20.59
C ALA A 62 1.95 9.61 20.56
N ALA A 63 1.21 10.43 21.30
CA ALA A 63 -0.26 10.40 21.29
C ALA A 63 -0.82 10.72 19.89
N GLY A 64 -0.30 11.75 19.23
CA GLY A 64 -0.68 12.09 17.85
C GLY A 64 -0.38 10.96 16.86
N ALA A 65 0.79 10.33 16.98
CA ALA A 65 1.17 9.19 16.15
C ALA A 65 0.21 8.01 16.36
N LEU A 66 -0.16 7.68 17.60
CA LEU A 66 -1.12 6.61 17.89
C LEU A 66 -2.49 6.86 17.25
N VAL A 67 -3.00 8.09 17.35
CA VAL A 67 -4.28 8.46 16.73
C VAL A 67 -4.20 8.37 15.20
N ALA A 68 -3.10 8.88 14.61
CA ALA A 68 -2.89 8.82 13.17
C ALA A 68 -2.75 7.37 12.67
N THR A 69 -2.02 6.51 13.39
CA THR A 69 -1.88 5.09 13.05
C THR A 69 -3.22 4.36 13.17
N ALA A 70 -4.02 4.62 14.20
CA ALA A 70 -5.34 4.01 14.35
C ALA A 70 -6.29 4.41 13.20
N GLY A 71 -6.28 5.70 12.82
CA GLY A 71 -7.04 6.19 11.67
C GLY A 71 -6.61 5.56 10.34
N SER A 72 -5.30 5.50 10.09
CA SER A 72 -4.73 4.85 8.90
C SER A 72 -5.09 3.36 8.84
N LEU A 73 -4.96 2.65 9.96
CA LEU A 73 -5.30 1.23 10.07
C LEU A 73 -6.77 0.97 9.75
N ASN A 74 -7.68 1.80 10.25
CA ASN A 74 -9.11 1.70 9.93
C ASN A 74 -9.36 1.83 8.41
N GLY A 75 -8.73 2.82 7.77
CA GLY A 75 -8.84 3.02 6.33
C GLY A 75 -8.32 1.83 5.51
N VAL A 76 -7.17 1.28 5.88
CA VAL A 76 -6.59 0.11 5.21
C VAL A 76 -7.46 -1.13 5.39
N ILE A 77 -7.97 -1.37 6.60
CA ILE A 77 -8.90 -2.48 6.87
C ILE A 77 -10.16 -2.35 6.00
N PHE A 78 -10.73 -1.15 5.91
CA PHE A 78 -11.90 -0.89 5.08
C PHE A 78 -11.62 -1.21 3.60
N ILE A 79 -10.53 -0.69 3.02
CA ILE A 79 -10.14 -0.96 1.63
C ILE A 79 -9.87 -2.46 1.43
N GLY A 80 -9.25 -3.12 2.41
CA GLY A 80 -8.95 -4.55 2.41
C GLY A 80 -10.18 -5.44 2.28
N GLY A 81 -11.38 -4.98 2.69
CA GLY A 81 -12.64 -5.69 2.45
C GLY A 81 -13.32 -5.32 1.13
N GLN A 82 -13.19 -4.06 0.67
CA GLN A 82 -13.83 -3.58 -0.55
C GLN A 82 -13.19 -4.12 -1.83
N MET A 83 -11.86 -4.22 -1.87
CA MET A 83 -11.13 -4.73 -3.04
C MET A 83 -11.52 -6.19 -3.39
N PRO A 84 -11.48 -7.16 -2.46
CA PRO A 84 -11.91 -8.53 -2.76
C PRO A 84 -13.40 -8.64 -3.08
N MET A 85 -14.24 -7.81 -2.44
CA MET A 85 -15.66 -7.73 -2.76
C MET A 85 -15.89 -7.31 -4.21
N ALA A 86 -15.16 -6.29 -4.70
CA ALA A 86 -15.26 -5.83 -6.09
C ALA A 86 -14.89 -6.95 -7.07
N VAL A 87 -13.78 -7.65 -6.81
CA VAL A 87 -13.34 -8.81 -7.63
C VAL A 87 -14.38 -9.93 -7.61
N ALA A 88 -15.04 -10.17 -6.48
CA ALA A 88 -16.11 -11.16 -6.37
C ALA A 88 -17.39 -10.75 -7.11
N LEU A 89 -17.74 -9.47 -7.11
CA LEU A 89 -18.86 -8.92 -7.88
C LEU A 89 -18.63 -9.02 -9.39
N ASP A 90 -17.37 -8.93 -9.84
CA ASP A 90 -17.00 -9.18 -11.23
C ASP A 90 -17.02 -10.67 -11.63
N GLY A 91 -17.38 -11.55 -10.70
CA GLY A 91 -17.46 -13.01 -10.90
C GLY A 91 -16.11 -13.72 -10.87
N LEU A 92 -15.04 -13.03 -10.44
CA LEU A 92 -13.66 -13.56 -10.47
C LEU A 92 -13.21 -14.15 -9.13
N ALA A 93 -14.06 -14.13 -8.10
CA ALA A 93 -13.77 -14.73 -6.80
C ALA A 93 -15.01 -15.42 -6.20
N HIS A 94 -14.87 -16.05 -5.03
CA HIS A 94 -15.95 -16.79 -4.40
C HIS A 94 -17.14 -15.85 -4.03
N PRO A 95 -18.41 -16.21 -4.34
CA PRO A 95 -19.58 -15.36 -4.10
C PRO A 95 -19.77 -14.90 -2.64
N ALA A 96 -19.27 -15.69 -1.68
CA ALA A 96 -19.30 -15.30 -0.27
C ALA A 96 -18.60 -13.96 0.00
N LEU A 97 -17.57 -13.60 -0.78
CA LEU A 97 -16.85 -12.33 -0.65
C LEU A 97 -17.66 -11.14 -1.20
N ALA A 98 -18.61 -11.39 -2.11
CA ALA A 98 -19.53 -10.39 -2.63
C ALA A 98 -20.74 -10.14 -1.70
N ARG A 99 -21.00 -11.06 -0.75
CA ARG A 99 -22.16 -10.97 0.14
C ARG A 99 -22.01 -9.81 1.12
N ARG A 100 -23.00 -8.92 1.12
CA ARG A 100 -23.09 -7.77 2.03
C ARG A 100 -24.08 -8.05 3.15
N ASN A 101 -23.82 -7.48 4.33
CA ASN A 101 -24.80 -7.44 5.43
C ASN A 101 -25.85 -6.34 5.21
N ALA A 102 -26.77 -6.17 6.18
CA ALA A 102 -27.78 -5.11 6.15
C ALA A 102 -27.19 -3.69 6.06
N GLY A 103 -25.99 -3.48 6.62
CA GLY A 103 -25.22 -2.23 6.54
C GLY A 103 -24.39 -2.06 5.27
N ARG A 104 -24.59 -2.91 4.24
CA ARG A 104 -23.84 -2.92 2.96
C ARG A 104 -22.34 -3.23 3.11
N THR A 105 -21.90 -3.75 4.24
CA THR A 105 -20.50 -4.12 4.49
C THR A 105 -20.21 -5.57 4.07
N PRO A 106 -19.14 -5.84 3.31
CA PRO A 106 -18.73 -7.20 2.95
C PRO A 106 -17.98 -7.88 4.11
N VAL A 107 -18.72 -8.40 5.09
CA VAL A 107 -18.15 -8.96 6.33
C VAL A 107 -17.19 -10.12 6.06
N ALA A 108 -17.54 -11.03 5.14
CA ALA A 108 -16.68 -12.17 4.81
C ALA A 108 -15.34 -11.73 4.19
N ALA A 109 -15.37 -10.76 3.27
CA ALA A 109 -14.16 -10.23 2.67
C ALA A 109 -13.27 -9.53 3.70
N LEU A 110 -13.88 -8.77 4.62
CA LEU A 110 -13.18 -8.10 5.70
C LEU A 110 -12.47 -9.11 6.62
N LEU A 111 -13.20 -10.13 7.08
CA LEU A 111 -12.66 -11.16 7.96
C LEU A 111 -11.52 -11.94 7.29
N VAL A 112 -11.68 -12.36 6.04
CA VAL A 112 -10.64 -13.08 5.30
C VAL A 112 -9.38 -12.22 5.18
N SER A 113 -9.49 -10.96 4.75
CA SER A 113 -8.34 -10.07 4.61
C SER A 113 -7.65 -9.80 5.95
N SER A 114 -8.42 -9.55 7.02
CA SER A 114 -7.86 -9.31 8.36
C SER A 114 -7.21 -10.55 8.96
N VAL A 115 -7.80 -11.73 8.80
CA VAL A 115 -7.22 -12.99 9.29
C VAL A 115 -5.93 -13.31 8.53
N LEU A 116 -5.93 -13.19 7.20
CA LEU A 116 -4.72 -13.41 6.40
C LEU A 116 -3.61 -12.42 6.77
N GLY A 117 -3.92 -11.13 6.93
CA GLY A 117 -2.96 -10.13 7.38
C GLY A 117 -2.39 -10.43 8.76
N SER A 118 -3.24 -10.87 9.70
CA SER A 118 -2.83 -11.24 11.07
C SER A 118 -1.95 -12.48 11.07
N LEU A 119 -2.28 -13.51 10.28
CA LEU A 119 -1.45 -14.70 10.13
C LEU A 119 -0.07 -14.37 9.54
N LEU A 120 -0.02 -13.50 8.54
CA LEU A 120 1.24 -13.06 7.93
C LEU A 120 2.11 -12.32 8.96
N LEU A 121 1.51 -11.41 9.75
CA LEU A 121 2.17 -10.73 10.86
C LEU A 121 2.74 -11.74 11.88
N LEU A 122 1.92 -12.68 12.35
CA LEU A 122 2.33 -13.70 13.32
C LEU A 122 3.47 -14.58 12.79
N SER A 123 3.43 -14.95 11.50
CA SER A 123 4.48 -15.76 10.90
C SER A 123 5.84 -15.05 10.85
N THR A 124 5.84 -13.72 10.72
CA THR A 124 7.06 -12.92 10.53
C THR A 124 7.63 -12.41 11.85
N VAL A 125 6.79 -12.17 12.87
CA VAL A 125 7.20 -11.68 14.20
C VAL A 125 8.23 -12.58 14.90
N SER A 126 8.25 -13.88 14.58
CA SER A 126 9.22 -14.84 15.10
C SER A 126 10.70 -14.44 14.86
N ARG A 127 10.98 -13.61 13.85
CA ARG A 127 12.32 -13.11 13.50
C ARG A 127 12.73 -11.83 14.25
N GLY A 128 11.88 -11.34 15.16
CA GLY A 128 12.05 -10.08 15.88
C GLY A 128 11.27 -8.92 15.23
N PHE A 129 10.82 -7.96 16.05
CA PHE A 129 9.90 -6.90 15.63
C PHE A 129 10.44 -6.01 14.51
N VAL A 130 11.70 -5.57 14.59
CA VAL A 130 12.30 -4.69 13.58
C VAL A 130 12.46 -5.42 12.25
N SER A 131 12.95 -6.66 12.27
CA SER A 131 13.08 -7.48 11.06
C SER A 131 11.72 -7.74 10.42
N ALA A 132 10.72 -8.10 11.23
CA ALA A 132 9.37 -8.34 10.76
C ALA A 132 8.74 -7.09 10.14
N PHE A 133 8.91 -5.93 10.77
CA PHE A 133 8.44 -4.65 10.25
C PHE A 133 9.09 -4.31 8.91
N THR A 134 10.41 -4.44 8.80
CA THR A 134 11.14 -4.19 7.55
C THR A 134 10.68 -5.13 6.44
N PHE A 135 10.56 -6.43 6.73
CA PHE A 135 10.10 -7.43 5.78
C PHE A 135 8.67 -7.12 5.28
N LEU A 136 7.74 -6.86 6.19
CA LEU A 136 6.35 -6.55 5.85
C LEU A 136 6.23 -5.24 5.04
N THR A 137 7.01 -4.22 5.39
CA THR A 137 7.04 -2.95 4.66
C THR A 137 7.58 -3.13 3.24
N MET A 138 8.64 -3.93 3.07
CA MET A 138 9.18 -4.26 1.74
C MET A 138 8.19 -5.09 0.92
N MET A 139 7.53 -6.09 1.52
CA MET A 139 6.50 -6.89 0.86
C MET A 139 5.28 -6.04 0.44
N ALA A 140 4.82 -5.14 1.31
CA ALA A 140 3.74 -4.20 1.00
C ALA A 140 4.16 -3.28 -0.16
N THR A 141 5.40 -2.78 -0.15
CA THR A 141 5.95 -1.95 -1.22
C THR A 141 5.97 -2.71 -2.55
N LEU A 142 6.45 -3.96 -2.57
CA LEU A 142 6.43 -4.81 -3.77
C LEU A 142 5.01 -5.00 -4.30
N THR A 143 4.06 -5.29 -3.40
CA THR A 143 2.64 -5.53 -3.76
C THR A 143 1.98 -4.29 -4.39
N VAL A 144 2.46 -3.09 -4.06
CA VAL A 144 2.03 -1.83 -4.70
C VAL A 144 2.80 -1.56 -5.99
N LEU A 145 4.12 -1.78 -6.01
CA LEU A 145 4.95 -1.52 -7.19
C LEU A 145 4.67 -2.47 -8.35
N ALA A 146 4.32 -3.74 -8.10
CA ALA A 146 4.02 -4.71 -9.14
C ALA A 146 2.85 -4.27 -10.05
N PRO A 147 1.64 -3.94 -9.55
CA PRO A 147 0.58 -3.42 -10.39
C PRO A 147 0.90 -2.04 -10.99
N LEU A 148 1.66 -1.18 -10.29
CA LEU A 148 2.11 0.10 -10.86
C LEU A 148 3.07 -0.09 -12.03
N LEU A 149 3.95 -1.09 -11.99
CA LEU A 149 4.84 -1.44 -13.09
C LEU A 149 4.04 -1.92 -14.30
N VAL A 150 3.02 -2.76 -14.09
CA VAL A 150 2.12 -3.20 -15.16
C VAL A 150 1.35 -2.01 -15.75
N ALA A 151 0.84 -1.11 -14.90
CA ALA A 151 0.16 0.10 -15.35
C ALA A 151 1.09 1.03 -16.14
N ALA A 152 2.32 1.23 -15.68
CA ALA A 152 3.33 2.02 -16.39
C ALA A 152 3.70 1.40 -17.75
N ALA A 153 3.83 0.08 -17.83
CA ALA A 153 4.08 -0.62 -19.09
C ALA A 153 2.89 -0.52 -20.06
N ALA A 154 1.66 -0.60 -19.56
CA ALA A 154 0.45 -0.41 -20.35
C ALA A 154 0.34 1.02 -20.90
N GLU A 155 0.58 2.02 -20.05
CA GLU A 155 0.57 3.43 -20.41
C GLU A 155 1.69 3.75 -21.41
N LEU A 156 2.88 3.18 -21.22
CA LEU A 156 3.99 3.32 -22.15
C LEU A 156 3.62 2.78 -23.53
N ARG A 157 3.02 1.58 -23.60
CA ARG A 157 2.58 0.98 -24.87
C ARG A 157 1.52 1.83 -25.58
N PHE A 158 0.56 2.37 -24.83
CA PHE A 158 -0.53 3.20 -25.38
C PHE A 158 -0.01 4.56 -25.87
N SER A 159 0.78 5.24 -25.04
CA SER A 159 1.26 6.59 -25.30
C SER A 159 2.47 6.67 -26.23
N TRP A 160 3.16 5.53 -26.50
CA TRP A 160 4.33 5.47 -27.40
C TRP A 160 4.08 6.09 -28.79
N ARG A 161 2.87 5.93 -29.31
CA ARG A 161 2.48 6.44 -30.64
C ARG A 161 1.73 7.78 -30.59
N SER A 162 1.09 8.10 -29.47
CA SER A 162 0.17 9.26 -29.37
C SER A 162 0.82 10.48 -28.73
N ALA A 163 1.57 10.31 -27.63
CA ALA A 163 2.12 11.43 -26.87
C ALA A 163 3.48 11.09 -26.24
N LYS A 164 4.57 11.51 -26.89
CA LYS A 164 5.95 11.22 -26.47
C LYS A 164 6.28 11.69 -25.05
N GLY A 165 5.68 12.79 -24.57
CA GLY A 165 5.87 13.29 -23.21
C GLY A 165 5.30 12.36 -22.13
N TRP A 166 4.08 11.87 -22.32
CA TRP A 166 3.46 10.90 -21.40
C TRP A 166 4.16 9.54 -21.43
N ALA A 167 4.62 9.12 -22.61
CA ALA A 167 5.46 7.93 -22.74
C ALA A 167 6.77 8.05 -21.94
N ALA A 168 7.43 9.22 -21.95
CA ALA A 168 8.65 9.43 -21.16
C ALA A 168 8.38 9.33 -19.65
N ILE A 169 7.29 9.91 -19.16
CA ILE A 169 6.88 9.82 -17.75
C ILE A 169 6.60 8.36 -17.37
N ALA A 170 5.84 7.64 -18.20
CA ALA A 170 5.55 6.22 -17.98
C ALA A 170 6.83 5.35 -17.98
N ALA A 171 7.79 5.65 -18.87
CA ALA A 171 9.08 4.97 -18.89
C ALA A 171 9.90 5.23 -17.62
N LEU A 172 9.97 6.48 -17.16
CA LEU A 172 10.66 6.83 -15.91
C LEU A 172 10.00 6.18 -14.69
N ALA A 173 8.67 6.18 -14.62
CA ALA A 173 7.92 5.51 -13.55
C ALA A 173 8.15 3.99 -13.58
N GLY A 174 8.12 3.38 -14.76
CA GLY A 174 8.42 1.96 -14.96
C GLY A 174 9.85 1.60 -14.54
N LEU A 175 10.83 2.42 -14.94
CA LEU A 175 12.22 2.25 -14.54
C LEU A 175 12.39 2.35 -13.02
N TYR A 176 11.77 3.35 -12.38
CA TYR A 176 11.78 3.50 -10.93
C TYR A 176 11.19 2.27 -10.24
N CYS A 177 10.00 1.81 -10.67
CA CYS A 177 9.38 0.61 -10.10
C CYS A 177 10.27 -0.62 -10.27
N PHE A 178 10.87 -0.78 -11.44
CA PHE A 178 11.79 -1.89 -11.72
C PHE A 178 13.03 -1.87 -10.81
N CYS A 179 13.71 -0.72 -10.71
CA CYS A 179 14.87 -0.57 -9.83
C CYS A 179 14.50 -0.76 -8.35
N ALA A 180 13.36 -0.22 -7.90
CA ALA A 180 12.90 -0.37 -6.52
C ALA A 180 12.54 -1.82 -6.17
N ILE A 181 11.95 -2.58 -7.11
CA ILE A 181 11.70 -4.01 -6.94
C ILE A 181 13.02 -4.76 -6.80
N LEU A 182 14.01 -4.50 -7.66
CA LEU A 182 15.33 -5.13 -7.55
C LEU A 182 16.04 -4.79 -6.23
N GLY A 183 15.86 -3.56 -5.73
CA GLY A 183 16.41 -3.12 -4.44
C GLY A 183 15.72 -3.69 -3.20
N SER A 184 14.54 -4.31 -3.34
CA SER A 184 13.76 -4.83 -2.19
C SER A 184 14.32 -6.11 -1.55
N GLY A 185 15.29 -6.76 -2.22
CA GLY A 185 15.96 -7.98 -1.74
C GLY A 185 15.36 -9.26 -2.30
N LEU A 186 16.21 -10.29 -2.48
CA LEU A 186 15.83 -11.52 -3.18
C LEU A 186 14.73 -12.31 -2.45
N GLU A 187 14.75 -12.35 -1.12
CA GLU A 187 13.71 -13.02 -0.32
C GLU A 187 12.33 -12.40 -0.54
N VAL A 188 12.25 -11.06 -0.57
CA VAL A 188 11.00 -10.31 -0.80
C VAL A 188 10.50 -10.55 -2.21
N ILE A 189 11.39 -10.51 -3.21
CA ILE A 189 11.03 -10.79 -4.61
C ILE A 189 10.51 -12.22 -4.76
N ALA A 190 11.16 -13.21 -4.14
CA ALA A 190 10.74 -14.61 -4.19
C ALA A 190 9.34 -14.80 -3.60
N TRP A 191 9.09 -14.28 -2.39
CA TRP A 191 7.76 -14.34 -1.77
C TRP A 191 6.70 -13.54 -2.53
N GLY A 192 7.07 -12.38 -3.09
CA GLY A 192 6.20 -11.59 -3.95
C GLY A 192 5.79 -12.36 -5.22
N LEU A 193 6.74 -13.06 -5.85
CA LEU A 193 6.47 -13.91 -7.01
C LEU A 193 5.56 -15.08 -6.64
N VAL A 194 5.79 -15.73 -5.50
CA VAL A 194 4.90 -16.78 -4.97
C VAL A 194 3.49 -16.23 -4.79
N LEU A 195 3.32 -15.06 -4.19
CA LEU A 195 1.99 -14.43 -4.03
C LEU A 195 1.32 -14.14 -5.37
N LEU A 196 2.05 -13.62 -6.36
CA LEU A 196 1.53 -13.39 -7.71
C LEU A 196 1.11 -14.71 -8.38
N LEU A 197 1.93 -15.76 -8.26
CA LEU A 197 1.64 -17.08 -8.79
C LEU A 197 0.42 -17.72 -8.12
N VAL A 198 0.22 -17.53 -6.81
CA VAL A 198 -0.99 -17.97 -6.09
C VAL A 198 -2.24 -17.20 -6.54
N GLY A 199 -2.09 -15.97 -7.01
CA GLY A 199 -3.17 -15.19 -7.62
C GLY A 199 -3.69 -15.79 -8.94
N ILE A 200 -2.83 -16.45 -9.73
CA ILE A 200 -3.19 -17.04 -11.03
C ILE A 200 -4.25 -18.15 -10.92
N PRO A 201 -4.11 -19.19 -10.09
CA PRO A 201 -5.12 -20.23 -9.95
C PRO A 201 -6.44 -19.67 -9.42
N LEU A 202 -6.40 -18.68 -8.51
CA LEU A 202 -7.60 -17.99 -8.04
C LEU A 202 -8.32 -17.25 -9.18
N TYR A 203 -7.57 -16.55 -10.03
CA TYR A 203 -8.10 -15.88 -11.21
C TYR A 203 -8.69 -16.87 -12.24
N VAL A 204 -7.98 -17.96 -12.54
CA VAL A 204 -8.44 -18.99 -13.49
C VAL A 204 -9.69 -19.69 -12.96
N TRP A 205 -9.73 -20.02 -11.67
CA TRP A 205 -10.90 -20.62 -11.03
C TRP A 205 -12.12 -19.69 -11.08
N GLY A 206 -11.93 -18.40 -10.77
CA GLY A 206 -12.95 -17.37 -10.92
C GLY A 206 -13.46 -17.25 -12.35
N ARG A 207 -12.56 -17.18 -13.33
CA ARG A 207 -12.91 -17.08 -14.75
C ARG A 207 -13.72 -18.28 -15.24
N LYS A 208 -13.35 -19.51 -14.83
CA LYS A 208 -14.10 -20.72 -15.17
C LYS A 208 -15.52 -20.70 -14.58
N ARG A 209 -15.68 -20.21 -13.35
CA ARG A 209 -17.00 -20.03 -12.72
C ARG A 209 -17.86 -18.99 -13.44
N LYS A 210 -17.28 -17.84 -13.79
CA LYS A 210 -17.97 -16.80 -14.57
C LYS A 210 -18.44 -17.33 -15.93
N ALA A 211 -17.60 -18.11 -16.61
CA ALA A 211 -17.95 -18.73 -17.88
C ALA A 211 -19.08 -19.77 -17.74
N ALA A 212 -19.08 -20.57 -16.66
CA ALA A 212 -20.15 -21.53 -16.39
C ALA A 212 -21.49 -20.84 -16.07
N ALA A 213 -21.48 -19.77 -15.28
CA ALA A 213 -22.69 -19.01 -14.93
C ALA A 213 -23.28 -18.18 -16.09
N LEU A 214 -22.53 -17.96 -17.17
CA LEU A 214 -23.01 -17.29 -18.39
C LEU A 214 -23.53 -18.28 -19.44
N ALA A 215 -23.32 -19.58 -19.23
CA ALA A 215 -23.78 -20.66 -20.11
C ALA A 215 -25.12 -21.27 -19.68
N GLU A 216 -25.61 -20.89 -18.49
CA GLU A 216 -26.96 -21.17 -17.96
C GLU A 216 -27.89 -19.98 -18.24
#